data_AF-A0AA38U5E0-F1
#
_entry.id   AF-A0AA38U5E0-F1
#
_cell.length_a   1.000
_cell.length_b   1.000
_cell.length_c   1.000
_cell.angle_alpha   90.00
_cell.angle_beta   90.00
_cell.angle_gamma   90.00
#
_symmetry.space_group_name_H-M   'P 1'
#
loop_
_entity.id
_entity.type
_entity.pdbx_description
1 polymer ?
#
loop_
_entity_poly.entity_id
_entity_poly.type
_entity_poly.pdbx_seq_one_letter_code
_entity_poly.pdbx_strand_id
1 'polypeptide(L)'
;MELTDEAKDWKHITLLPIKEAEDGSNNYNEFKRKSMFELDAAGYWKYIDGVDYNPPQIPVLQPTREVRGLDLAGNPTTIRIPGNEAEVQAARNNAKVWLEGDKKALAIIVKAVPVERLYLLEECTSAHAAWKALKNEYEPTNSLSALTIMQQIIGNQCKPEDDPVAWLNTMIRLYSRLRDADPKMMPDWDFAKHLITLMTKDESWRYCRDDLRNKLRIAELAGRPFSSQTVVRRLKDEEVELGIAPYITSLNTIIATNKGKSAGRSTNQFASVTQGR
;
A
#
# COMPACT_ATOMS: atom_id res chain seq x y z
N MET A 1 23.82 21.55 -21.59
CA MET A 1 22.74 21.44 -20.59
C MET A 1 21.53 20.97 -21.36
N GLU A 2 21.36 19.65 -21.46
CA GLU A 2 20.28 19.02 -22.23
C GLU A 2 18.96 19.28 -21.51
N LEU A 3 18.14 20.16 -22.07
CA LEU A 3 16.72 20.26 -21.77
C LEU A 3 16.06 19.05 -22.44
N THR A 4 15.91 17.95 -21.70
CA THR A 4 15.16 16.80 -22.20
C THR A 4 13.69 17.19 -22.32
N ASP A 5 13.15 16.97 -23.52
CA ASP A 5 11.74 17.08 -23.92
C ASP A 5 10.81 16.20 -23.07
N GLU A 6 10.55 16.60 -21.83
CA GLU A 6 9.37 16.14 -21.08
C GLU A 6 8.18 17.08 -21.31
N ALA A 7 7.86 17.35 -22.59
CA ALA A 7 6.47 17.61 -22.97
C ALA A 7 5.68 16.30 -22.83
N LYS A 8 5.63 15.78 -21.60
CA LYS A 8 5.00 14.50 -21.26
C LYS A 8 3.50 14.68 -21.46
N ASP A 9 2.94 13.93 -22.41
CA ASP A 9 1.49 13.79 -22.57
C ASP A 9 0.88 13.43 -21.22
N TRP A 10 0.14 14.38 -20.66
CA TRP A 10 -0.44 14.26 -19.34
C TRP A 10 -1.55 13.23 -19.42
N LYS A 11 -1.37 12.10 -18.72
CA LYS A 11 -2.35 11.01 -18.76
C LYS A 11 -3.62 11.45 -18.06
N HIS A 12 -4.74 11.34 -18.75
CA HIS A 12 -6.07 11.41 -18.15
C HIS A 12 -6.25 10.16 -17.30
N ILE A 13 -6.40 10.36 -15.99
CA ILE A 13 -6.73 9.30 -15.03
C ILE A 13 -8.00 9.66 -14.29
N THR A 14 -8.72 8.64 -13.83
CA THR A 14 -9.91 8.78 -13.02
C THR A 14 -9.73 7.91 -11.80
N LEU A 15 -9.58 8.54 -10.64
CA LEU A 15 -9.43 7.83 -9.39
C LEU A 15 -10.75 7.20 -8.98
N LEU A 16 -10.68 6.15 -8.16
CA LEU A 16 -11.85 5.62 -7.45
C LEU A 16 -12.50 6.78 -6.66
N PRO A 17 -13.83 6.95 -6.69
CA PRO A 17 -14.46 7.96 -5.85
C PRO A 17 -14.46 7.52 -4.38
N ILE A 18 -14.32 8.50 -3.48
CA ILE A 18 -14.56 8.28 -2.05
C ILE A 18 -16.07 8.07 -1.86
N LYS A 19 -16.43 7.06 -1.08
CA LYS A 19 -17.81 6.69 -0.74
C LYS A 19 -17.93 6.62 0.77
N GLU A 20 -19.01 7.20 1.26
CA GLU A 20 -19.45 7.12 2.65
C GLU A 20 -20.75 6.33 2.70
N ALA A 21 -20.87 5.45 3.69
CA ALA A 21 -22.11 4.74 3.97
C ALA A 21 -22.88 5.42 5.11
N GLU A 22 -24.17 5.13 5.22
CA GLU A 22 -25.06 5.71 6.24
C GLU A 22 -24.59 5.40 7.68
N ASP A 23 -23.83 4.33 7.87
CA ASP A 23 -23.26 3.91 9.16
C ASP A 23 -21.99 4.68 9.55
N GLY A 24 -21.59 5.68 8.76
CA GLY A 24 -20.37 6.47 8.96
C GLY A 24 -19.08 5.76 8.54
N SER A 25 -19.17 4.55 7.97
CA SER A 25 -18.02 3.90 7.36
C SER A 25 -17.68 4.52 6.00
N ASN A 26 -16.41 4.47 5.61
CA ASN A 26 -15.94 4.98 4.33
C ASN A 26 -14.95 4.03 3.65
N ASN A 27 -14.76 4.18 2.34
CA ASN A 27 -13.82 3.37 1.55
C ASN A 27 -12.42 4.01 1.43
N TYR A 28 -12.06 4.95 2.31
CA TYR A 28 -10.87 5.80 2.11
C TYR A 28 -9.56 5.01 2.03
N ASN A 29 -9.43 3.92 2.77
CA ASN A 29 -8.22 3.09 2.68
C ASN A 29 -8.06 2.41 1.32
N GLU A 30 -9.16 1.97 0.72
CA GLU A 30 -9.17 1.42 -0.63
C GLU A 30 -8.85 2.52 -1.65
N PHE A 31 -9.52 3.67 -1.53
CA PHE A 31 -9.24 4.87 -2.32
C PHE A 31 -7.75 5.23 -2.26
N LYS A 32 -7.20 5.42 -1.06
CA LYS A 32 -5.81 5.79 -0.80
C LYS A 32 -4.84 4.84 -1.48
N ARG A 33 -5.01 3.52 -1.32
CA ARG A 33 -4.13 2.52 -1.94
C ARG A 33 -4.21 2.54 -3.47
N LYS A 34 -5.43 2.48 -4.03
CA LYS A 34 -5.61 2.44 -5.49
C LYS A 34 -5.15 3.74 -6.15
N SER A 35 -5.58 4.86 -5.60
CA SER A 35 -5.19 6.19 -6.08
C SER A 35 -3.69 6.41 -6.01
N MET A 36 -3.00 5.94 -4.95
CA MET A 36 -1.53 6.01 -4.89
C MET A 36 -0.88 5.30 -6.09
N PHE A 37 -1.29 4.06 -6.40
CA PHE A 37 -0.74 3.33 -7.54
C PHE A 37 -1.06 3.98 -8.89
N GLU A 38 -2.29 4.48 -9.06
CA GLU A 38 -2.70 5.15 -10.30
C GLU A 38 -1.98 6.49 -10.51
N LEU A 39 -1.85 7.29 -9.45
CA LEU A 39 -1.13 8.56 -9.46
C LEU A 39 0.36 8.36 -9.71
N ASP A 40 0.96 7.30 -9.14
CA ASP A 40 2.37 6.96 -9.34
C ASP A 40 2.63 6.49 -10.79
N ALA A 41 1.80 5.58 -11.29
CA ALA A 41 1.89 5.12 -12.69
C ALA A 41 1.68 6.24 -13.72
N ALA A 42 0.93 7.28 -13.35
CA ALA A 42 0.73 8.48 -14.16
C ALA A 42 1.76 9.59 -13.90
N GLY A 43 2.67 9.42 -12.93
CA GLY A 43 3.74 10.37 -12.61
C GLY A 43 3.27 11.61 -11.83
N TYR A 44 2.08 11.58 -11.24
CA TYR A 44 1.54 12.64 -10.39
C TYR A 44 1.93 12.49 -8.92
N TRP A 45 2.31 11.28 -8.49
CA TRP A 45 2.62 11.02 -7.08
C TRP A 45 3.78 11.87 -6.53
N LYS A 46 4.73 12.26 -7.39
CA LYS A 46 5.82 13.19 -7.08
C LYS A 46 5.38 14.60 -6.66
N TYR A 47 4.12 14.99 -6.89
CA TYR A 47 3.55 16.27 -6.42
C TYR A 47 2.80 16.12 -5.09
N ILE A 48 2.64 14.90 -4.59
CA ILE A 48 1.86 14.59 -3.40
C ILE A 48 2.79 14.10 -2.30
N ASP A 49 3.27 12.87 -2.35
CA ASP A 49 4.07 12.29 -1.25
C ASP A 49 5.07 11.24 -1.78
N GLY A 50 5.45 11.36 -3.06
CA GLY A 50 6.40 10.47 -3.72
C GLY A 50 7.84 10.68 -3.25
N VAL A 51 8.73 9.74 -3.59
CA VAL A 51 10.17 9.84 -3.29
C VAL A 51 10.78 11.10 -3.91
N ASP A 52 10.27 11.50 -5.08
CA ASP A 52 10.68 12.72 -5.79
C ASP A 52 9.89 13.98 -5.36
N TYR A 53 9.14 13.92 -4.26
CA TYR A 53 8.40 15.08 -3.74
C TYR A 53 9.37 16.15 -3.23
N ASN A 54 9.56 17.18 -4.05
CA ASN A 54 10.41 18.32 -3.74
C ASN A 54 9.74 19.62 -4.22
N PRO A 55 8.86 20.23 -3.40
CA PRO A 55 8.16 21.45 -3.78
C PRO A 55 9.15 22.63 -3.92
N PRO A 56 9.00 23.48 -4.95
CA PRO A 56 9.89 24.60 -5.20
C PRO A 56 9.78 25.63 -4.08
N GLN A 57 10.92 26.13 -3.62
CA GLN A 57 11.00 27.18 -2.62
C GLN A 57 11.04 28.54 -3.30
N ILE A 58 9.92 29.27 -3.24
CA ILE A 58 9.84 30.63 -3.76
C ILE A 58 10.03 31.59 -2.58
N PRO A 59 11.05 32.48 -2.60
CA PRO A 59 11.28 33.41 -1.51
C PRO A 59 10.11 34.38 -1.35
N VAL A 60 9.90 34.87 -0.13
CA VAL A 60 8.88 35.88 0.15
C VAL A 60 9.27 37.19 -0.51
N LEU A 61 8.30 37.84 -1.15
CA LEU A 61 8.49 39.13 -1.81
C LEU A 61 8.81 40.22 -0.77
N GLN A 62 10.00 40.79 -0.87
CA GLN A 62 10.45 41.96 -0.15
C GLN A 62 10.41 43.14 -1.14
N PRO A 63 9.40 44.02 -1.05
CA PRO A 63 9.30 45.14 -1.95
C PRO A 63 10.45 46.11 -1.73
N THR A 64 10.89 46.78 -2.79
CA THR A 64 11.80 47.92 -2.71
C THR A 64 11.24 48.98 -1.76
N ARG A 65 12.05 49.43 -0.79
CA ARG A 65 11.64 50.44 0.20
C ARG A 65 12.53 51.67 0.15
N GLU A 66 11.93 52.82 0.35
CA GLU A 66 12.63 54.08 0.54
C GLU A 66 12.62 54.43 2.03
N VAL A 67 13.79 54.64 2.60
CA VAL A 67 13.96 55.01 4.00
C VAL A 67 14.54 56.41 4.05
N ARG A 68 13.82 57.32 4.71
CA ARG A 68 14.34 58.66 5.01
C ARG A 68 15.22 58.58 6.25
N GLY A 69 16.43 59.12 6.16
CA GLY A 69 17.39 59.19 7.24
C GLY A 69 18.20 60.48 7.19
N LEU A 70 19.18 60.58 8.08
CA LEU A 70 20.20 61.62 8.01
C LEU A 70 21.48 61.01 7.46
N ASP A 71 22.18 61.74 6.60
CA ASP A 71 23.54 61.36 6.18
C ASP A 71 24.55 61.59 7.33
N LEU A 72 25.83 61.26 7.09
CA LEU A 72 26.89 61.45 8.08
C LEU A 72 27.14 62.92 8.46
N ALA A 73 26.56 63.87 7.72
CA ALA A 73 26.63 65.31 7.97
C ALA A 73 25.33 65.87 8.60
N GLY A 74 24.33 65.03 8.89
CA GLY A 74 23.07 65.44 9.50
C GLY A 74 22.04 66.00 8.51
N ASN A 75 22.25 65.85 7.18
CA ASN A 75 21.29 66.29 6.18
C ASN A 75 20.25 65.20 5.89
N PRO A 76 18.97 65.56 5.64
CA PRO A 76 17.96 64.60 5.21
C PRO A 76 18.34 63.93 3.90
N THR A 77 18.41 62.60 3.89
CA THR A 77 18.65 61.79 2.71
C THR A 77 17.60 60.69 2.60
N THR A 78 17.33 60.24 1.38
CA THR A 78 16.46 59.09 1.12
C THR A 78 17.32 57.97 0.57
N ILE A 79 17.42 56.88 1.33
CA ILE A 79 18.14 55.67 0.92
C ILE A 79 17.11 54.71 0.31
N ARG A 80 17.38 54.26 -0.92
CA ARG A 80 16.59 53.25 -1.60
C ARG A 80 17.19 51.87 -1.34
N ILE A 81 16.45 51.01 -0.65
CA ILE A 81 16.82 49.62 -0.40
C ILE A 81 16.16 48.78 -1.50
N PRO A 82 16.93 48.19 -2.43
CA PRO A 82 16.37 47.36 -3.49
C PRO A 82 15.70 46.11 -2.88
N GLY A 83 14.51 45.78 -3.39
CA GLY A 83 13.80 44.55 -3.04
C GLY A 83 14.34 43.32 -3.78
N ASN A 84 13.68 42.17 -3.57
CA ASN A 84 14.03 40.89 -4.20
C ASN A 84 13.08 40.50 -5.35
N GLU A 85 12.39 41.46 -5.97
CA GLU A 85 11.36 41.20 -7.00
C GLU A 85 11.89 40.33 -8.16
N ALA A 86 13.11 40.59 -8.62
CA ALA A 86 13.73 39.86 -9.71
C ALA A 86 14.02 38.39 -9.35
N GLU A 87 14.49 38.15 -8.12
CA GLU A 87 14.78 36.80 -7.60
C GLU A 87 13.49 35.99 -7.47
N VAL A 88 12.44 36.59 -6.90
CA VAL A 88 11.12 35.95 -6.75
C VAL A 88 10.53 35.59 -8.12
N GLN A 89 10.65 36.48 -9.11
CA GLN A 89 10.14 36.21 -10.45
C GLN A 89 10.93 35.11 -11.16
N ALA A 90 12.26 35.08 -10.99
CA ALA A 90 13.09 33.99 -11.52
C ALA A 90 12.73 32.64 -10.87
N ALA A 91 12.55 32.62 -9.54
CA ALA A 91 12.12 31.43 -8.82
C ALA A 91 10.75 30.92 -9.29
N ARG A 92 9.78 31.83 -9.53
CA ARG A 92 8.46 31.48 -10.09
C ARG A 92 8.56 30.90 -11.49
N ASN A 93 9.39 31.48 -12.35
CA ASN A 93 9.59 30.99 -13.72
C ASN A 93 10.20 29.59 -13.72
N ASN A 94 11.20 29.35 -12.86
CA ASN A 94 11.84 28.04 -12.70
C ASN A 94 10.87 27.00 -12.12
N ALA A 95 9.99 27.42 -11.21
CA ALA A 95 8.99 26.56 -10.56
C ALA A 95 7.77 26.26 -11.46
N LYS A 96 7.60 26.95 -12.59
CA LYS A 96 6.36 26.95 -13.38
C LYS A 96 5.88 25.54 -13.76
N VAL A 97 6.76 24.71 -14.29
CA VAL A 97 6.44 23.33 -14.71
C VAL A 97 5.97 22.48 -13.52
N TRP A 98 6.61 22.66 -12.37
CA TRP A 98 6.23 21.96 -11.14
C TRP A 98 4.84 22.39 -10.67
N LEU A 99 4.60 23.71 -10.62
CA LEU A 99 3.32 24.28 -10.17
C LEU A 99 2.15 23.90 -11.08
N GLU A 100 2.39 23.79 -12.39
CA GLU A 100 1.39 23.29 -13.34
C GLU A 100 1.05 21.81 -13.10
N GLY A 101 2.05 20.99 -12.76
CA GLY A 101 1.83 19.59 -12.42
C GLY A 101 1.10 19.37 -11.11
N ASP A 102 1.47 20.13 -10.08
CA ASP A 102 0.77 20.13 -8.80
C ASP A 102 -0.70 20.54 -8.95
N LYS A 103 -1.00 21.60 -9.72
CA LYS A 103 -2.39 21.99 -10.03
C LYS A 103 -3.19 20.90 -10.72
N LYS A 104 -2.56 20.14 -11.64
CA LYS A 104 -3.23 19.02 -12.32
C LYS A 104 -3.47 17.86 -11.37
N ALA A 105 -2.50 17.51 -10.54
CA ALA A 105 -2.66 16.49 -9.51
C ALA A 105 -3.80 16.88 -8.53
N LEU A 106 -3.84 18.14 -8.10
CA LEU A 106 -4.93 18.67 -7.27
C LEU A 106 -6.28 18.52 -7.96
N ALA A 107 -6.40 18.89 -9.24
CA ALA A 107 -7.65 18.74 -9.99
C ALA A 107 -8.11 17.27 -10.11
N ILE A 108 -7.17 16.33 -10.24
CA ILE A 108 -7.48 14.89 -10.25
C ILE A 108 -8.02 14.44 -8.89
N ILE A 109 -7.39 14.87 -7.79
CA ILE A 109 -7.85 14.58 -6.43
C ILE A 109 -9.26 15.14 -6.21
N VAL A 110 -9.46 16.43 -6.51
CA VAL A 110 -10.75 17.13 -6.34
C VAL A 110 -11.88 16.41 -7.08
N LYS A 111 -11.63 15.91 -8.30
CA LYS A 111 -12.63 15.16 -9.07
C LYS A 111 -13.05 13.83 -8.43
N ALA A 112 -12.23 13.26 -7.56
CA ALA A 112 -12.50 12.00 -6.89
C ALA A 112 -13.29 12.16 -5.57
N VAL A 113 -13.42 13.40 -5.10
CA VAL A 113 -14.11 13.74 -3.86
C VAL A 113 -15.59 14.01 -4.14
N PRO A 114 -16.52 13.47 -3.34
CA PRO A 114 -17.94 13.81 -3.41
C PRO A 114 -18.18 15.32 -3.32
N VAL A 115 -19.19 15.81 -4.05
CA VAL A 115 -19.48 17.25 -4.13
C VAL A 115 -19.77 17.83 -2.75
N GLU A 116 -20.43 17.06 -1.89
CA GLU A 116 -20.81 17.40 -0.52
C GLU A 116 -19.60 17.66 0.38
N ARG A 117 -18.41 17.20 -0.03
CA ARG A 117 -17.17 17.20 0.76
C ARG A 117 -16.09 18.09 0.16
N LEU A 118 -16.40 18.82 -0.92
CA LEU A 118 -15.47 19.75 -1.56
C LEU A 118 -15.03 20.90 -0.64
N TYR A 119 -15.82 21.23 0.39
CA TYR A 119 -15.44 22.24 1.39
C TYR A 119 -14.13 21.89 2.12
N LEU A 120 -13.79 20.60 2.23
CA LEU A 120 -12.51 20.14 2.82
C LEU A 120 -11.29 20.58 2.00
N LEU A 121 -11.50 20.84 0.71
CA LEU A 121 -10.45 21.14 -0.26
C LEU A 121 -10.43 22.59 -0.71
N GLU A 122 -11.38 23.42 -0.28
CA GLU A 122 -11.55 24.80 -0.75
C GLU A 122 -10.31 25.67 -0.48
N GLU A 123 -9.68 25.50 0.68
CA GLU A 123 -8.48 26.24 1.07
C GLU A 123 -7.16 25.57 0.64
N CYS A 124 -7.23 24.37 0.03
CA CYS A 124 -6.05 23.62 -0.36
C CYS A 124 -5.42 24.19 -1.63
N THR A 125 -4.21 24.72 -1.51
CA THR A 125 -3.48 25.33 -2.64
C THR A 125 -2.58 24.37 -3.40
N SER A 126 -2.41 23.13 -2.91
CA SER A 126 -1.56 22.11 -3.52
C SER A 126 -2.19 20.71 -3.42
N ALA A 127 -1.74 19.80 -4.29
CA ALA A 127 -2.20 18.41 -4.29
C ALA A 127 -1.81 17.70 -2.98
N HIS A 128 -0.62 17.98 -2.45
CA HIS A 128 -0.17 17.47 -1.15
C HIS A 128 -1.09 17.91 0.00
N ALA A 129 -1.46 19.21 0.04
CA ALA A 129 -2.34 19.73 1.08
C ALA A 129 -3.72 19.08 1.01
N ALA A 130 -4.29 18.98 -0.19
CA ALA A 130 -5.57 18.30 -0.41
C ALA A 130 -5.52 16.84 0.02
N TRP A 131 -4.48 16.10 -0.36
CA TRP A 131 -4.31 14.71 0.04
C TRP A 131 -4.21 14.56 1.56
N LYS A 132 -3.48 15.44 2.24
CA LYS A 132 -3.41 15.47 3.72
C LYS A 132 -4.74 15.81 4.37
N ALA A 133 -5.50 16.75 3.81
CA ALA A 133 -6.82 17.11 4.33
C ALA A 133 -7.77 15.91 4.25
N LEU A 134 -7.83 15.23 3.10
CA LEU A 134 -8.60 14.00 2.95
C LEU A 134 -8.13 12.91 3.90
N LYS A 135 -6.80 12.78 4.06
CA LYS A 135 -6.23 11.82 5.01
C LYS A 135 -6.70 12.10 6.44
N ASN A 136 -6.66 13.34 6.89
CA ASN A 136 -7.03 13.68 8.26
C ASN A 136 -8.52 13.51 8.53
N GLU A 137 -9.37 13.79 7.54
CA GLU A 137 -10.83 13.63 7.66
C GLU A 137 -11.24 12.16 7.59
N TYR A 138 -10.72 11.45 6.59
CA TYR A 138 -11.23 10.15 6.19
C TYR A 138 -10.40 8.96 6.65
N GLU A 139 -9.13 9.15 7.01
CA GLU A 139 -8.37 8.14 7.73
C GLU A 139 -8.74 8.32 9.21
N PRO A 140 -9.74 7.58 9.72
CA PRO A 140 -10.11 7.77 11.09
C PRO A 140 -8.89 7.44 11.96
N THR A 141 -8.61 8.28 12.96
CA THR A 141 -7.76 7.87 14.09
C THR A 141 -8.60 6.90 14.92
N ASN A 142 -8.91 5.75 14.35
CA ASN A 142 -9.99 4.90 14.79
C ASN A 142 -9.48 3.96 15.86
N SER A 143 -8.72 4.48 16.82
CA SER A 143 -8.10 3.75 17.92
C SER A 143 -9.15 2.89 18.62
N LEU A 144 -10.37 3.38 18.81
CA LEU A 144 -11.47 2.60 19.39
C LEU A 144 -11.94 1.46 18.49
N SER A 145 -12.16 1.71 17.19
CA SER A 145 -12.58 0.63 16.26
C SER A 145 -11.46 -0.39 16.03
N ALA A 146 -10.21 0.05 15.94
CA ALA A 146 -9.03 -0.78 15.85
C ALA A 146 -8.87 -1.61 17.13
N LEU A 147 -9.12 -1.02 18.29
CA LEU A 147 -9.16 -1.73 19.57
C LEU A 147 -10.28 -2.79 19.59
N THR A 148 -11.48 -2.46 19.12
CA THR A 148 -12.58 -3.42 19.00
C THR A 148 -12.24 -4.57 18.05
N ILE A 149 -11.67 -4.30 16.87
CA ILE A 149 -11.25 -5.34 15.92
C ILE A 149 -10.12 -6.18 16.53
N MET A 150 -9.15 -5.56 17.22
CA MET A 150 -8.08 -6.27 17.91
C MET A 150 -8.65 -7.20 18.99
N GLN A 151 -9.62 -6.74 19.79
CA GLN A 151 -10.32 -7.57 20.77
C GLN A 151 -11.09 -8.72 20.10
N GLN A 152 -11.71 -8.48 18.93
CA GLN A 152 -12.34 -9.54 18.15
C GLN A 152 -11.32 -10.58 17.69
N ILE A 153 -10.16 -10.17 17.19
CA ILE A 153 -9.07 -11.09 16.82
C ILE A 153 -8.65 -11.92 18.02
N ILE A 154 -8.41 -11.28 19.17
CA ILE A 154 -7.96 -11.94 20.41
C ILE A 154 -9.03 -12.92 20.93
N GLY A 155 -10.31 -12.57 20.81
CA GLY A 155 -11.43 -13.38 21.31
C GLY A 155 -11.95 -14.45 20.34
N ASN A 156 -11.55 -14.41 19.05
CA ASN A 156 -12.06 -15.31 18.03
C ASN A 156 -11.31 -16.65 18.02
N GLN A 157 -11.51 -17.45 19.07
CA GLN A 157 -10.99 -18.81 19.15
C GLN A 157 -11.76 -19.76 18.23
N CYS A 158 -11.05 -20.54 17.42
CA CYS A 158 -11.64 -21.62 16.64
C CYS A 158 -12.06 -22.75 17.58
N LYS A 159 -13.36 -23.00 17.70
CA LYS A 159 -13.87 -24.10 18.51
C LYS A 159 -13.71 -25.44 17.76
N PRO A 160 -13.74 -26.58 18.47
CA PRO A 160 -13.66 -27.90 17.84
C PRO A 160 -14.74 -28.15 16.78
N GLU A 161 -15.93 -27.58 16.97
CA GLU A 161 -17.07 -27.67 16.06
C GLU A 161 -17.06 -26.65 14.91
N ASP A 162 -16.17 -25.66 14.94
CA ASP A 162 -16.07 -24.63 13.90
C ASP A 162 -15.27 -25.16 12.70
N ASP A 163 -15.63 -24.72 11.49
CA ASP A 163 -14.81 -24.94 10.30
C ASP A 163 -13.51 -24.09 10.38
N PRO A 164 -12.32 -24.73 10.48
CA PRO A 164 -11.04 -24.01 10.59
C PRO A 164 -10.74 -23.15 9.36
N VAL A 165 -11.26 -23.50 8.19
CA VAL A 165 -11.06 -22.75 6.94
C VAL A 165 -11.87 -21.46 6.97
N ALA A 166 -13.17 -21.54 7.30
CA ALA A 166 -14.02 -20.37 7.50
C ALA A 166 -13.49 -19.45 8.62
N TRP A 167 -13.01 -20.03 9.72
CA TRP A 167 -12.37 -19.30 10.81
C TRP A 167 -11.12 -18.55 10.33
N LEU A 168 -10.21 -19.23 9.61
CA LEU A 168 -8.98 -18.61 9.10
C LEU A 168 -9.28 -17.43 8.16
N ASN A 169 -10.24 -17.59 7.25
CA ASN A 169 -10.68 -16.51 6.37
C ASN A 169 -11.25 -15.33 7.15
N THR A 170 -11.98 -15.60 8.24
CA THR A 170 -12.48 -14.55 9.15
C THR A 170 -11.33 -13.82 9.83
N MET A 171 -10.33 -14.53 10.34
CA MET A 171 -9.15 -13.95 10.97
C MET A 171 -8.35 -13.06 10.00
N ILE A 172 -8.12 -13.52 8.77
CA ILE A 172 -7.42 -12.74 7.72
C ILE A 172 -8.19 -11.44 7.39
N ARG A 173 -9.53 -11.54 7.30
CA ARG A 173 -10.38 -10.37 7.05
C ARG A 173 -10.34 -9.38 8.21
N LEU A 174 -10.42 -9.86 9.46
CA LEU A 174 -10.32 -9.01 10.65
C LEU A 174 -8.96 -8.31 10.71
N TYR A 175 -7.87 -9.04 10.44
CA TYR A 175 -6.54 -8.45 10.43
C TYR A 175 -6.35 -7.42 9.32
N SER A 176 -6.90 -7.65 8.13
CA SER A 176 -6.89 -6.68 7.04
C SER A 176 -7.62 -5.39 7.46
N ARG A 177 -8.80 -5.51 8.06
CA ARG A 177 -9.55 -4.37 8.62
C ARG A 177 -8.80 -3.66 9.73
N LEU A 178 -8.12 -4.39 10.61
CA LEU A 178 -7.29 -3.81 11.66
C LEU A 178 -6.12 -3.02 11.07
N ARG A 179 -5.44 -3.59 10.07
CA ARG A 179 -4.33 -2.93 9.36
C ARG A 179 -4.76 -1.68 8.60
N ASP A 180 -6.00 -1.67 8.12
CA ASP A 180 -6.59 -0.51 7.48
C ASP A 180 -7.00 0.55 8.53
N ALA A 181 -7.45 0.16 9.72
CA ALA A 181 -7.83 1.08 10.80
C ALA A 181 -6.63 1.66 11.58
N ASP A 182 -5.67 0.82 11.96
CA ASP A 182 -4.41 1.19 12.59
C ASP A 182 -3.31 0.14 12.29
N PRO A 183 -2.39 0.43 11.34
CA PRO A 183 -1.30 -0.46 11.01
C PRO A 183 -0.38 -0.81 12.19
N LYS A 184 -0.28 0.06 13.21
CA LYS A 184 0.66 -0.11 14.32
C LYS A 184 0.08 -0.92 15.47
N MET A 185 -1.24 -1.05 15.55
CA MET A 185 -1.94 -1.69 16.68
C MET A 185 -1.53 -3.16 16.87
N MET A 186 -1.45 -3.94 15.78
CA MET A 186 -1.03 -5.34 15.82
C MET A 186 -0.04 -5.63 14.68
N PRO A 187 1.27 -5.71 14.99
CA PRO A 187 2.27 -6.14 14.03
C PRO A 187 2.00 -7.55 13.46
N ASP A 188 2.50 -7.84 12.26
CA ASP A 188 2.28 -9.13 11.57
C ASP A 188 2.69 -10.35 12.42
N TRP A 189 3.80 -10.21 13.15
CA TRP A 189 4.31 -11.29 13.99
C TRP A 189 3.42 -11.56 15.21
N ASP A 190 2.71 -10.56 15.71
CA ASP A 190 1.80 -10.69 16.84
C ASP A 190 0.48 -11.34 16.37
N PHE A 191 0.00 -10.94 15.19
CA PHE A 191 -1.11 -11.62 14.55
C PHE A 191 -0.80 -13.10 14.25
N ALA A 192 0.42 -13.42 13.82
CA ALA A 192 0.86 -14.80 13.62
C ALA A 192 0.78 -15.63 14.92
N LYS A 193 1.18 -15.04 16.06
CA LYS A 193 1.05 -15.68 17.38
C LYS A 193 -0.41 -15.94 17.73
N HIS A 194 -1.30 -14.99 17.48
CA HIS A 194 -2.73 -15.14 17.72
C HIS A 194 -3.34 -16.25 16.86
N LEU A 195 -3.00 -16.33 15.57
CA LEU A 195 -3.45 -17.43 14.70
C LEU A 195 -3.07 -18.81 15.28
N ILE A 196 -1.82 -18.97 15.73
CA ILE A 196 -1.34 -20.25 16.28
C ILE A 196 -2.00 -20.57 17.63
N THR A 197 -2.25 -19.55 18.45
CA THR A 197 -2.80 -19.71 19.81
C THR A 197 -4.29 -20.02 19.80
N LEU A 198 -5.03 -19.36 18.90
CA LEU A 198 -6.48 -19.43 18.78
C LEU A 198 -6.97 -20.54 17.84
N MET A 199 -6.04 -21.28 17.24
CA MET A 199 -6.32 -22.41 16.38
C MET A 199 -7.08 -23.53 17.11
N THR A 200 -7.83 -24.33 16.35
CA THR A 200 -8.62 -25.43 16.90
C THR A 200 -7.77 -26.42 17.71
N LYS A 201 -8.40 -26.99 18.75
CA LYS A 201 -7.81 -28.05 19.55
C LYS A 201 -8.04 -29.45 18.96
N ASP A 202 -8.80 -29.54 17.89
CA ASP A 202 -9.16 -30.80 17.24
C ASP A 202 -7.92 -31.63 16.86
N GLU A 203 -8.05 -32.95 16.97
CA GLU A 203 -6.93 -33.89 16.78
C GLU A 203 -6.47 -33.93 15.33
N SER A 204 -7.40 -33.71 14.39
CA SER A 204 -7.11 -33.68 12.95
C SER A 204 -6.08 -32.60 12.56
N TRP A 205 -5.99 -31.51 13.32
CA TRP A 205 -5.07 -30.39 13.09
C TRP A 205 -3.84 -30.39 14.00
N ARG A 206 -3.70 -31.39 14.87
CA ARG A 206 -2.66 -31.42 15.92
C ARG A 206 -1.26 -31.29 15.35
N TYR A 207 -0.94 -32.02 14.27
CA TYR A 207 0.39 -32.00 13.69
C TYR A 207 0.77 -30.63 13.13
N CYS A 208 -0.12 -30.01 12.35
CA CYS A 208 0.07 -28.64 11.86
C CYS A 208 0.23 -27.64 13.02
N ARG A 209 -0.60 -27.74 14.06
CA ARG A 209 -0.53 -26.87 15.23
C ARG A 209 0.81 -26.95 15.93
N ASP A 210 1.26 -28.16 16.22
CA ASP A 210 2.46 -28.40 17.02
C ASP A 210 3.72 -28.04 16.22
N ASP A 211 3.73 -28.28 14.90
CA ASP A 211 4.76 -27.80 13.97
C ASP A 211 4.86 -26.27 13.97
N LEU A 212 3.72 -25.57 13.83
CA LEU A 212 3.68 -24.11 13.85
C LEU A 212 4.16 -23.53 15.19
N ARG A 213 3.75 -24.13 16.32
CA ARG A 213 4.24 -23.73 17.65
C ARG A 213 5.74 -23.93 17.80
N ASN A 214 6.27 -25.03 17.27
CA ASN A 214 7.70 -25.29 17.31
C ASN A 214 8.48 -24.29 16.45
N LYS A 215 8.01 -24.01 15.24
CA LYS A 215 8.61 -23.00 14.34
C LYS A 215 8.58 -21.60 14.94
N LEU A 216 7.47 -21.21 15.57
CA LEU A 216 7.36 -19.94 16.29
C LEU A 216 8.42 -19.86 17.40
N ARG A 217 8.54 -20.90 18.24
CA ARG A 217 9.53 -20.95 19.33
C ARG A 217 10.97 -20.82 18.81
N ILE A 218 11.29 -21.51 17.72
CA ILE A 218 12.63 -21.42 17.09
C ILE A 218 12.90 -20.00 16.58
N ALA A 219 11.91 -19.36 15.94
CA ALA A 219 12.04 -17.99 15.46
C ALA A 219 12.25 -16.99 16.60
N GLU A 220 11.52 -17.14 17.71
CA GLU A 220 11.67 -16.31 18.91
C GLU A 220 13.06 -16.45 19.55
N LEU A 221 13.56 -17.68 19.68
CA LEU A 221 14.92 -17.93 20.19
C LEU A 221 16.00 -17.31 19.28
N ALA A 222 15.74 -17.25 17.97
CA ALA A 222 16.62 -16.61 17.00
C ALA A 222 16.45 -15.08 16.90
N GLY A 223 15.51 -14.48 17.66
CA GLY A 223 15.19 -13.06 17.58
C GLY A 223 14.59 -12.62 16.24
N ARG A 224 13.99 -13.55 15.48
CA ARG A 224 13.40 -13.28 14.16
C ARG A 224 11.88 -13.22 14.23
N PRO A 225 11.22 -12.24 13.59
CA PRO A 225 9.76 -12.19 13.55
C PRO A 225 9.20 -13.35 12.72
N PHE A 226 8.17 -14.01 13.25
CA PHE A 226 7.48 -15.11 12.57
C PHE A 226 6.27 -14.55 11.80
N SER A 227 6.25 -14.66 10.48
CA SER A 227 5.22 -14.00 9.66
C SER A 227 3.89 -14.73 9.66
N SER A 228 2.78 -13.98 9.65
CA SER A 228 1.43 -14.54 9.52
C SER A 228 1.22 -15.23 8.18
N GLN A 229 1.90 -14.80 7.11
CA GLN A 229 1.81 -15.45 5.80
C GLN A 229 2.32 -16.89 5.83
N THR A 230 3.38 -17.15 6.61
CA THR A 230 3.90 -18.51 6.81
C THR A 230 2.87 -19.39 7.50
N VAL A 231 2.18 -18.86 8.50
CA VAL A 231 1.09 -19.56 9.21
C VAL A 231 -0.07 -19.85 8.26
N VAL A 232 -0.56 -18.82 7.56
CA VAL A 232 -1.68 -18.93 6.61
C VAL A 232 -1.36 -19.94 5.52
N ARG A 233 -0.16 -19.92 4.94
CA ARG A 233 0.24 -20.90 3.92
C ARG A 233 0.21 -22.31 4.48
N ARG A 234 0.82 -22.56 5.64
CA ARG A 234 0.86 -23.90 6.24
C ARG A 234 -0.53 -24.44 6.55
N LEU A 235 -1.45 -23.58 7.02
CA LEU A 235 -2.84 -23.96 7.28
C LEU A 235 -3.60 -24.33 6.01
N LYS A 236 -3.37 -23.59 4.92
CA LYS A 236 -3.92 -23.93 3.60
C LYS A 236 -3.33 -25.23 3.03
N ASP A 237 -2.05 -25.49 3.27
CA ASP A 237 -1.43 -26.74 2.85
C ASP A 237 -2.06 -27.93 3.62
N GLU A 238 -2.29 -27.78 4.94
CA GLU A 238 -2.97 -28.80 5.76
C GLU A 238 -4.42 -29.04 5.31
N GLU A 239 -5.15 -27.97 4.94
CA GLU A 239 -6.50 -28.07 4.38
C GLU A 239 -6.55 -28.97 3.14
N VAL A 240 -5.53 -28.87 2.27
CA VAL A 240 -5.39 -29.73 1.09
C VAL A 240 -5.05 -31.17 1.49
N GLU A 241 -4.14 -31.37 2.44
CA GLU A 241 -3.74 -32.69 2.94
C GLU A 241 -4.90 -33.45 3.60
N LEU A 242 -5.75 -32.73 4.34
CA LEU A 242 -6.95 -33.27 4.98
C LEU A 242 -8.12 -33.48 3.99
N GLY A 243 -7.98 -33.05 2.74
CA GLY A 243 -9.02 -33.18 1.71
C GLY A 243 -10.27 -32.33 1.97
N ILE A 244 -10.15 -31.28 2.78
CA ILE A 244 -11.25 -30.37 3.14
C ILE A 244 -11.52 -29.40 1.99
N ALA A 245 -10.47 -28.92 1.32
CA ALA A 245 -10.62 -28.11 0.11
C ALA A 245 -11.12 -28.97 -1.07
N PRO A 246 -12.09 -28.49 -1.88
CA PRO A 246 -12.41 -29.13 -3.15
C PRO A 246 -11.17 -29.09 -4.04
N TYR A 247 -10.54 -30.27 -4.17
CA TYR A 247 -9.44 -30.63 -5.06
C TYR A 247 -9.06 -29.57 -6.11
N ILE A 248 -8.23 -28.59 -5.74
CA ILE A 248 -7.33 -27.98 -6.72
C ILE A 248 -6.10 -28.88 -6.71
N THR A 249 -6.17 -29.97 -7.48
CA THR A 249 -4.97 -30.74 -7.80
C THR A 249 -3.92 -29.74 -8.25
N SER A 250 -2.79 -29.66 -7.54
CA SER A 250 -1.69 -28.84 -8.03
C SER A 250 -1.39 -29.29 -9.46
N LEU A 251 -1.37 -28.36 -10.42
CA LEU A 251 -1.00 -28.66 -11.81
C LEU A 251 0.36 -29.38 -11.89
N ASN A 252 1.20 -29.22 -10.86
CA ASN A 252 2.49 -29.90 -10.74
C ASN A 252 2.35 -31.42 -10.53
N THR A 253 1.31 -31.91 -9.85
CA THR A 253 1.06 -33.35 -9.68
C THR A 253 0.53 -34.00 -10.97
N ILE A 254 -0.24 -33.26 -11.78
CA ILE A 254 -0.73 -33.71 -13.09
C ILE A 254 0.41 -33.75 -14.12
N ILE A 255 1.32 -32.77 -14.10
CA ILE A 255 2.48 -32.76 -15.01
C ILE A 255 3.48 -33.87 -14.66
N ALA A 256 3.68 -34.17 -13.37
CA ALA A 256 4.57 -35.26 -12.94
C ALA A 256 4.04 -36.65 -13.36
N THR A 257 2.72 -36.85 -13.33
CA THR A 257 2.10 -38.13 -13.74
C THR A 257 2.02 -38.30 -15.27
N ASN A 258 1.93 -37.20 -16.04
CA ASN A 258 1.95 -37.27 -17.51
C ASN A 258 3.35 -37.38 -18.13
N LYS A 259 4.42 -36.95 -17.43
CA LYS A 259 5.81 -37.16 -17.92
C LYS A 259 6.30 -38.61 -17.79
N GLY A 260 5.68 -39.43 -16.96
CA GLY A 260 6.05 -40.85 -16.77
C GLY A 260 5.49 -41.82 -17.82
N LYS A 261 4.52 -41.42 -18.64
CA LYS A 261 3.82 -42.32 -19.58
C LYS A 261 4.19 -42.18 -21.06
N SER A 262 5.14 -41.30 -21.41
CA SER A 262 5.55 -41.08 -22.82
C SER A 262 6.94 -41.65 -23.19
N ALA A 263 7.57 -42.44 -22.32
CA ALA A 263 8.83 -43.13 -22.63
C ALA A 263 8.57 -44.62 -22.88
N GLY A 264 7.99 -44.95 -24.03
CA GLY A 264 7.66 -46.35 -24.31
C GLY A 264 7.06 -46.65 -25.68
N ARG A 265 7.51 -46.00 -26.76
CA ARG A 265 7.28 -46.55 -28.11
C ARG A 265 8.21 -45.93 -29.16
N SER A 266 9.30 -46.63 -29.45
CA SER A 266 9.83 -46.89 -30.81
C SER A 266 11.33 -47.13 -30.75
N THR A 267 11.75 -48.36 -31.04
CA THR A 267 12.82 -48.60 -32.01
C THR A 267 12.75 -50.01 -32.55
N ASN A 268 12.59 -50.07 -33.87
CA ASN A 268 12.81 -51.22 -34.73
C ASN A 268 14.17 -51.87 -34.43
N GLN A 269 14.22 -53.21 -34.45
CA GLN A 269 15.44 -53.94 -34.79
C GLN A 269 15.19 -54.75 -36.04
N PHE A 270 15.95 -54.41 -37.08
CA PHE A 270 16.14 -55.18 -38.29
C PHE A 270 17.55 -55.79 -38.27
N ALA A 271 17.66 -56.93 -38.96
CA ALA A 271 18.85 -57.60 -39.48
C ALA A 271 19.57 -58.58 -38.52
N SER A 272 19.99 -59.79 -38.90
CA SER A 272 19.85 -60.63 -40.11
C SER A 272 20.75 -61.87 -39.90
N VAL A 273 20.31 -63.07 -40.36
CA VAL A 273 21.08 -64.13 -41.09
C VAL A 273 22.32 -64.73 -40.36
N THR A 274 22.51 -66.04 -40.12
CA THR A 274 22.80 -67.12 -41.10
C THR A 274 23.02 -68.47 -40.38
N GLN A 275 22.67 -69.60 -41.05
CA GLN A 275 23.27 -70.97 -41.04
C GLN A 275 23.43 -71.74 -39.70
N GLY A 276 23.23 -73.05 -39.60
CA GLY A 276 22.99 -74.11 -40.57
C GLY A 276 23.17 -75.48 -39.90
N ARG A 277 22.58 -76.51 -40.53
CA ARG A 277 22.52 -77.95 -40.19
C ARG A 277 21.59 -78.37 -39.05
#